data_AF-A0A6A6E9Z2-F1
#
_entry.id   AF-A0A6A6E9Z2-F1
#
_cell.length_a   1.000
_cell.length_b   1.000
_cell.length_c   1.000
_cell.angle_alpha   90.00
_cell.angle_beta   90.00
_cell.angle_gamma   90.00
#
_symmetry.space_group_name_H-M   'P 1'
#
loop_
_entity.id
_entity.type
_entity.pdbx_description
1 polymer ?
#
loop_
_entity_poly.entity_id
_entity_poly.type
_entity_poly.pdbx_seq_one_letter_code
_entity_poly.pdbx_strand_id
1 'polypeptide(L)'
;MDRNFCGAYATIITFHSPNADSGIPGGAAMKRDMIQIFTSFGSVDMISDIPSLEDELGLDTENIWVSRVWAYQEGLLSHRRIVFTKHGTHFACNAMDCSESSPNIVTECWPLR
;
A
#
# COMPACT_ATOMS: atom_id res chain seq x y z
N MET A 1 6.38 18.68 -12.94
CA MET A 1 5.83 17.99 -11.75
C MET A 1 5.70 16.49 -12.05
N ASP A 2 5.02 16.19 -13.15
CA ASP A 2 5.10 15.03 -14.05
C ASP A 2 6.47 14.33 -14.19
N ARG A 3 7.57 15.05 -14.44
CA ARG A 3 8.92 14.42 -14.47
C ARG A 3 9.34 13.74 -13.15
N ASN A 4 8.82 14.16 -12.01
CA ASN A 4 9.24 13.66 -10.72
C ASN A 4 8.60 12.30 -10.44
N PHE A 5 7.31 12.13 -10.76
CA PHE A 5 6.58 10.88 -10.53
C PHE A 5 6.83 9.84 -11.62
N CYS A 6 6.86 10.27 -12.89
CA CYS A 6 7.18 9.35 -14.00
C CYS A 6 8.65 8.89 -13.98
N GLY A 7 9.54 9.73 -13.45
CA GLY A 7 10.98 9.46 -13.35
C GLY A 7 11.41 8.82 -12.02
N ALA A 8 10.54 8.76 -11.01
CA ALA A 8 10.84 8.13 -9.74
C ALA A 8 10.98 6.60 -9.91
N TYR A 9 11.91 6.01 -9.15
CA TYR A 9 12.04 4.55 -9.12
C TYR A 9 10.76 3.90 -8.57
N ALA A 10 10.26 4.43 -7.46
CA ALA A 10 8.98 4.11 -6.85
C ALA A 10 8.49 5.32 -6.03
N THR A 11 7.18 5.43 -5.87
CA THR A 11 6.52 6.46 -5.06
C THR A 11 5.95 5.83 -3.81
N ILE A 12 6.30 6.39 -2.65
CA ILE A 12 5.76 5.97 -1.36
C ILE A 12 4.53 6.81 -1.06
N ILE A 13 3.41 6.15 -0.79
CA ILE A 13 2.13 6.79 -0.49
C ILE A 13 1.72 6.36 0.92
N THR A 14 1.54 7.33 1.81
CA THR A 14 1.01 7.10 3.16
C THR A 14 -0.48 7.40 3.16
N PHE A 15 -1.30 6.37 3.06
CA PHE A 15 -2.71 6.49 2.69
C PHE A 15 -3.59 6.98 3.85
N HIS A 16 -3.34 6.45 5.05
CA HIS A 16 -4.09 6.77 6.27
C HIS A 16 -3.32 7.69 7.23
N SER A 17 -2.35 8.45 6.72
CA SER A 17 -1.57 9.37 7.53
C SER A 17 -2.18 10.78 7.48
N PRO A 18 -2.60 11.38 8.62
CA PRO A 18 -3.24 12.70 8.64
C PRO A 18 -2.36 13.82 8.09
N ASN A 19 -1.05 13.75 8.37
CA ASN A 19 -0.05 14.74 7.98
C ASN A 19 1.35 14.12 7.94
N ALA A 20 2.32 14.87 7.41
CA ALA A 20 3.70 14.40 7.25
C ALA A 20 4.40 14.03 8.57
N ASP A 21 3.96 14.62 9.69
CA ASP A 21 4.55 14.40 11.01
C ASP A 21 3.96 13.16 11.72
N SER A 22 2.84 12.62 11.22
CA SER A 22 2.17 11.45 11.82
C SER A 22 2.93 10.15 11.57
N GLY A 23 3.90 10.15 10.65
CA GLY A 23 4.69 8.99 10.28
C GLY A 23 3.99 8.06 9.28
N ILE A 24 4.59 6.88 9.11
CA ILE A 24 4.15 5.86 8.15
C ILE A 24 3.39 4.77 8.92
N PRO A 25 2.17 4.40 8.51
CA PRO A 25 1.45 3.27 9.11
C PRO A 25 2.28 1.97 9.12
N GLY A 26 2.47 1.38 10.30
CA GLY A 26 3.32 0.20 10.51
C GLY A 26 4.79 0.51 10.76
N GLY A 27 5.19 1.78 10.69
CA GLY A 27 6.52 2.25 11.08
C GLY A 27 6.66 2.48 12.59
N ALA A 28 7.86 2.87 13.02
CA ALA A 28 8.16 3.09 14.44
C ALA A 28 7.27 4.17 15.11
N ALA A 29 6.87 5.19 14.35
CA ALA A 29 6.09 6.32 14.85
C ALA A 29 4.57 6.08 14.85
N MET A 30 4.06 5.16 14.01
CA MET A 30 2.62 4.93 13.84
C MET A 30 2.34 3.44 13.72
N LYS A 31 1.62 2.90 14.71
CA LYS A 31 1.16 1.50 14.68
C LYS A 31 -0.03 1.35 13.74
N ARG A 32 -0.20 0.14 13.21
CA ARG A 32 -1.39 -0.27 12.46
C ARG A 32 -2.53 -0.56 13.42
N ASP A 33 -3.75 -0.22 13.02
CA ASP A 33 -4.97 -0.47 13.81
C ASP A 33 -5.35 -1.95 13.78
N MET A 34 -5.09 -2.60 12.65
CA MET A 34 -5.31 -4.03 12.47
C MET A 34 -3.98 -4.79 12.54
N ILE A 35 -3.95 -5.82 13.37
CA ILE A 35 -2.87 -6.81 13.39
C ILE A 35 -3.39 -8.02 12.61
N GLN A 36 -2.65 -8.42 11.58
CA GLN A 36 -3.00 -9.60 10.80
C GLN A 36 -2.94 -10.85 11.70
N ILE A 37 -4.03 -11.63 11.72
CA ILE A 37 -4.14 -12.81 12.58
C ILE A 37 -3.70 -14.03 11.78
N PHE A 38 -2.85 -14.87 12.38
CA PHE A 38 -2.49 -16.17 11.85
C PHE A 38 -3.00 -17.27 12.79
N THR A 39 -3.45 -18.38 12.21
CA THR A 39 -3.84 -19.57 12.98
C THR A 39 -3.55 -20.84 12.18
N SER A 40 -3.15 -21.90 12.86
CA SER A 40 -2.90 -23.21 12.26
C SER A 40 -4.04 -24.16 12.62
N PHE A 41 -4.69 -24.75 11.62
CA PHE A 41 -5.70 -25.78 11.80
C PHE A 41 -5.20 -27.09 11.18
N GLY A 42 -4.68 -27.98 12.02
CA GLY A 42 -4.07 -29.23 11.57
C GLY A 42 -2.82 -28.96 10.72
N SER A 43 -2.88 -29.30 9.43
CA SER A 43 -1.81 -29.08 8.45
C SER A 43 -2.03 -27.83 7.57
N VAL A 44 -3.02 -26.99 7.89
CA VAL A 44 -3.36 -25.80 7.12
C VAL A 44 -3.07 -24.57 7.95
N ASP A 45 -2.23 -23.69 7.43
CA ASP A 45 -2.04 -22.36 7.96
C ASP A 45 -3.06 -21.41 7.32
N MET A 46 -3.76 -20.66 8.17
CA MET A 46 -4.74 -19.67 7.78
C MET A 46 -4.25 -18.30 8.23
N ILE A 47 -4.42 -17.32 7.36
CA ILE A 47 -4.10 -15.93 7.63
C ILE A 47 -5.35 -15.09 7.39
N SER A 48 -5.61 -14.10 8.25
CA SER A 48 -6.68 -13.14 8.01
C SER A 48 -6.29 -12.30 6.80
N ASP A 49 -7.21 -12.16 5.86
CA ASP A 49 -6.97 -11.27 4.72
C ASP A 49 -7.01 -9.80 5.16
N ILE A 50 -6.30 -8.95 4.43
CA ILE A 50 -6.38 -7.50 4.61
C ILE A 50 -7.22 -6.92 3.47
N PRO A 51 -7.92 -5.79 3.69
CA PRO A 51 -8.68 -5.13 2.63
C PRO A 51 -7.81 -4.88 1.40
N SER A 52 -8.40 -5.03 0.21
CA SER A 52 -7.69 -4.65 -1.02
C SER A 52 -7.48 -3.14 -1.09
N LEU A 53 -6.57 -2.67 -1.95
CA LEU A 53 -6.37 -1.22 -2.11
C LEU A 53 -7.64 -0.51 -2.63
N GLU A 54 -8.48 -1.21 -3.40
CA GLU A 54 -9.78 -0.69 -3.85
C GLU A 54 -10.77 -0.58 -2.68
N ASP A 55 -10.79 -1.59 -1.79
CA ASP A 55 -11.59 -1.54 -0.57
C ASP A 55 -11.12 -0.40 0.34
N GLU A 56 -9.81 -0.19 0.50
CA GLU A 56 -9.25 0.93 1.28
C GLU A 56 -9.68 2.30 0.72
N LEU A 57 -9.82 2.41 -0.61
CA LEU A 57 -10.32 3.63 -1.27
C LEU A 57 -11.82 3.84 -1.03
N GLY A 58 -12.62 2.77 -1.03
CA GLY A 58 -14.08 2.83 -0.93
C GLY A 58 -14.64 2.84 0.49
N LEU A 59 -13.93 2.22 1.44
CA LEU A 59 -14.38 2.03 2.81
C LEU A 59 -14.09 3.22 3.72
N ASP A 60 -13.08 4.03 3.40
CA ASP A 60 -12.59 5.07 4.30
C ASP A 60 -12.90 6.48 3.80
N THR A 61 -14.00 7.04 4.31
CA THR A 61 -14.39 8.43 4.09
C THR A 61 -13.45 9.45 4.75
N GLU A 62 -12.60 9.04 5.69
CA GLU A 62 -11.61 9.90 6.33
C GLU A 62 -10.28 9.95 5.56
N ASN A 63 -10.20 9.29 4.41
CA ASN A 63 -8.99 9.29 3.59
C ASN A 63 -8.67 10.68 3.02
N ILE A 64 -7.73 11.37 3.67
CA ILE A 64 -7.28 12.69 3.27
C ILE A 64 -6.46 12.63 1.97
N TRP A 65 -5.78 11.53 1.67
CA TRP A 65 -4.95 11.42 0.47
C TRP A 65 -5.82 11.57 -0.79
N VAL A 66 -6.92 10.83 -0.92
CA VAL A 66 -7.79 10.88 -2.11
C VAL A 66 -8.50 12.23 -2.27
N SER A 67 -8.73 12.96 -1.17
CA SER A 67 -9.36 14.29 -1.20
C SER A 67 -8.50 15.36 -1.86
N ARG A 68 -7.18 15.14 -2.01
CA ARG A 68 -6.24 16.12 -2.54
C ARG A 68 -6.07 15.90 -4.03
N VAL A 69 -6.43 16.89 -4.84
CA VAL A 69 -6.31 16.82 -6.31
C VAL A 69 -4.90 16.45 -6.78
N TRP A 70 -3.86 16.91 -6.08
CA TRP A 70 -2.48 16.58 -6.43
C TRP A 70 -2.12 15.12 -6.13
N ALA A 71 -2.74 14.48 -5.13
CA ALA A 71 -2.53 13.07 -4.80
C ALA A 71 -2.98 12.15 -5.95
N TYR A 72 -4.06 12.51 -6.64
CA TYR A 72 -4.48 11.82 -7.86
C TYR A 72 -3.38 11.86 -8.95
N GLN A 73 -2.68 12.99 -9.08
CA GLN A 73 -1.55 13.10 -10.00
C GLN A 73 -0.38 12.22 -9.56
N GLU A 74 -0.10 12.11 -8.27
CA GLU A 74 0.93 11.19 -7.75
C GLU A 74 0.58 9.74 -8.03
N GLY A 75 -0.67 9.34 -7.74
CA GLY A 75 -1.14 7.98 -7.96
C GLY A 75 -1.17 7.59 -9.44
N LEU A 76 -1.59 8.49 -10.32
CA LEU A 76 -1.74 8.21 -11.75
C LEU A 76 -0.39 8.19 -12.49
N LEU A 77 0.55 9.06 -12.11
CA LEU A 77 1.82 9.23 -12.81
C LEU A 77 2.94 8.32 -12.29
N SER A 78 2.75 7.68 -11.14
CA SER A 78 3.75 6.80 -10.54
C SER A 78 3.66 5.38 -11.11
N HIS A 79 4.70 4.96 -11.83
CA HIS A 79 4.78 3.61 -12.42
C HIS A 79 4.87 2.48 -11.40
N ARG A 80 5.43 2.77 -10.21
CA ARG A 80 5.56 1.83 -9.09
C ARG A 80 5.17 2.56 -7.82
N ARG A 81 4.23 2.00 -7.07
CA ARG A 81 3.66 2.62 -5.87
C ARG A 81 3.75 1.63 -4.73
N ILE A 82 4.27 2.10 -3.60
CA ILE A 82 4.23 1.39 -2.33
C ILE A 82 3.28 2.17 -1.45
N VAL A 83 2.14 1.57 -1.14
CA VAL A 83 1.06 2.21 -0.39
C VAL A 83 1.01 1.63 1.01
N PHE A 84 1.21 2.48 2.01
CA PHE A 84 1.08 2.12 3.42
C PHE A 84 -0.32 2.49 3.90
N THR A 85 -1.07 1.47 4.31
CA THR A 85 -2.40 1.61 4.90
C THR A 85 -2.38 1.23 6.38
N LYS A 86 -3.49 1.48 7.08
CA LYS A 86 -3.66 1.10 8.48
C LYS A 86 -3.84 -0.41 8.67
N HIS A 87 -4.15 -1.14 7.60
CA HIS A 87 -4.32 -2.60 7.61
C HIS A 87 -3.09 -3.35 7.08
N GLY A 88 -2.33 -2.75 6.16
CA GLY A 88 -1.10 -3.36 5.64
C GLY A 88 -0.40 -2.53 4.58
N THR A 89 0.47 -3.18 3.82
CA THR A 89 1.23 -2.57 2.73
C THR A 89 0.82 -3.15 1.40
N HIS A 90 0.69 -2.30 0.39
CA HIS A 90 0.39 -2.70 -0.97
C HIS A 90 1.50 -2.24 -1.92
N PHE A 91 1.78 -3.05 -2.92
CA PHE A 91 2.64 -2.70 -4.04
C PHE A 91 1.84 -2.77 -5.33
N ALA A 92 1.79 -1.66 -6.07
CA ALA A 92 1.11 -1.61 -7.36
C ALA A 92 2.01 -0.99 -8.43
N CYS A 93 2.14 -1.69 -9.56
CA CYS A 93 2.80 -1.18 -10.75
C CYS A 93 1.94 -1.46 -12.00
N ASN A 94 2.43 -1.09 -13.18
CA ASN A 94 1.71 -1.30 -14.44
C ASN A 94 1.50 -2.78 -14.82
N ALA A 95 2.15 -3.72 -14.12
CA ALA A 95 2.09 -5.15 -14.41
C ALA A 95 1.42 -5.98 -13.30
N MET A 96 1.38 -5.49 -12.06
CA MET A 96 0.90 -6.26 -10.90
C MET A 96 0.42 -5.37 -9.77
N ASP A 97 -0.46 -5.94 -8.95
CA ASP A 97 -0.86 -5.44 -7.64
C ASP A 97 -0.65 -6.58 -6.61
N CYS A 98 -0.05 -6.26 -5.47
CA CYS A 98 0.29 -7.19 -4.41
C CYS A 98 -0.04 -6.60 -3.06
N SER A 99 -0.59 -7.42 -2.18
CA SER A 99 -0.84 -7.06 -0.78
C SER A 99 0.14 -7.80 0.14
N GLU A 100 0.40 -7.24 1.31
CA GLU A 100 1.20 -7.87 2.38
C GLU A 100 0.62 -9.23 2.81
N SER A 101 -0.70 -9.41 2.72
CA SER A 101 -1.40 -10.67 3.07
C SER A 101 -1.32 -11.75 2.01
N SER A 102 -1.19 -11.38 0.74
CA SER A 102 -1.26 -12.29 -0.39
C SER A 102 0.12 -12.42 -1.02
N PRO A 103 0.83 -13.55 -0.81
CA PRO A 103 2.01 -13.84 -1.58
C PRO A 103 1.55 -14.22 -3.00
N ASN A 104 1.34 -13.23 -3.85
CA ASN A 104 1.33 -13.49 -5.29
C ASN A 104 2.74 -14.00 -5.65
N ILE A 105 2.80 -15.26 -6.07
CA ILE A 105 4.00 -15.92 -6.60
C ILE A 105 4.46 -15.11 -7.82
N VAL A 106 5.39 -14.18 -7.63
CA VAL A 106 6.20 -13.64 -8.71
C VAL A 106 7.62 -13.46 -8.21
N THR A 107 8.44 -14.48 -8.42
CA THR A 107 9.87 -14.52 -8.12
C THR A 107 10.71 -13.57 -8.99
N GLU A 108 10.12 -12.88 -9.98
CA GLU A 108 10.88 -12.06 -10.94
C GLU A 108 10.08 -10.82 -11.37
N CYS A 109 10.15 -9.72 -10.61
CA CYS A 109 9.67 -8.41 -11.09
C CYS A 109 10.64 -7.25 -10.82
N TRP A 110 11.84 -7.56 -10.34
CA TRP A 110 12.98 -6.64 -10.45
C TRP A 110 13.74 -7.02 -11.71
N PRO A 111 13.57 -6.32 -12.85
CA PRO A 111 14.65 -6.29 -13.80
C PRO A 111 15.79 -5.55 -13.07
N LEU A 112 16.75 -6.33 -12.56
CA LEU A 112 18.06 -5.82 -12.18
C LEU A 112 18.57 -5.05 -13.41
N ARG A 113 18.61 -3.74 -13.29
CA ARG A 113 19.24 -2.87 -14.27
C ARG A 113 20.54 -2.37 -13.70
#